data_AF-A0A934K0V9-F1
#
_entry.id   AF-A0A934K0V9-F1
#
_cell.length_a   1.000
_cell.length_b   1.000
_cell.length_c   1.000
_cell.angle_alpha   90.00
_cell.angle_beta   90.00
_cell.angle_gamma   90.00
#
_symmetry.space_group_name_H-M   'P 1'
#
loop_
_entity.id
_entity.type
_entity.pdbx_description
1 polymer ?
#
loop_
_entity_poly.entity_id
_entity_poly.type
_entity_poly.pdbx_seq_one_letter_code
_entity_poly.pdbx_strand_id
1 'polypeptide(L)'
;MLAPMSTATQSSDPSSLGQRPTAPPKVTDEYTGFNGRLAAALTKGVGSMWVVYFTTAFTLTWVALATFGALHNLDPYPFPFLLFLGNVTQLLLVFVILVGQQVLGLAADKRSQRTYKDAEAIFSEVSKLHAHLQKQDMILNRGIALAESQPHPWIQERKLRKPARAKDQYVGLNGRTAAWITDRVGSMWAFYVAAVFQFGWMALALVGVIKFDPYPFAFLLFLSSLAQLIFMFVIMVGQDVLGKAGDQRAEQTFLDAEAVLHECLQLQHHLTAQDRVIVKVCEYIQENAPKDHSVHAELGRPAASEPPTT
;
A
#
# COMPACT_ATOMS: atom_id res chain seq x y z
N MET A 1 -56.06 33.17 15.21
CA MET A 1 -55.04 32.76 16.19
C MET A 1 -54.27 31.58 15.60
N LEU A 2 -53.14 31.86 14.94
CA LEU A 2 -52.27 30.84 14.35
C LEU A 2 -51.18 30.48 15.37
N ALA A 3 -51.03 29.20 15.67
CA ALA A 3 -49.93 28.67 16.46
C ALA A 3 -48.67 28.54 15.57
N PRO A 4 -47.47 28.83 16.08
CA PRO A 4 -46.24 28.69 15.30
C PRO A 4 -45.83 27.20 15.20
N MET A 5 -45.53 26.76 13.97
CA MET A 5 -44.88 25.48 13.69
C MET A 5 -43.49 25.45 14.35
N SER A 6 -43.31 24.50 15.27
CA SER A 6 -42.02 24.18 15.87
C SER A 6 -41.07 23.66 14.79
N THR A 7 -40.12 24.48 14.38
CA THR A 7 -38.95 24.09 13.60
C THR A 7 -38.11 23.12 14.42
N ALA A 8 -38.34 21.82 14.23
CA ALA A 8 -37.43 20.80 14.71
C ALA A 8 -36.09 21.02 14.00
N THR A 9 -35.16 21.66 14.71
CA THR A 9 -33.77 21.82 14.32
C THR A 9 -33.19 20.42 14.29
N GLN A 10 -33.17 19.82 13.10
CA GLN A 10 -32.47 18.58 12.84
C GLN A 10 -30.99 18.92 13.08
N SER A 11 -30.45 18.48 14.22
CA SER A 11 -29.05 18.62 14.56
C SER A 11 -28.25 17.80 13.56
N SER A 12 -27.85 18.44 12.46
CA SER A 12 -26.79 17.97 11.59
C SER A 12 -25.53 17.90 12.45
N ASP A 13 -25.11 16.69 12.78
CA ASP A 13 -23.81 16.44 13.36
C ASP A 13 -22.75 17.04 12.42
N PRO A 14 -22.00 18.08 12.80
CA PRO A 14 -21.05 18.76 11.92
C PRO A 14 -19.86 17.88 11.54
N SER A 15 -19.78 16.68 12.13
CA SER A 15 -18.63 15.77 12.06
C SER A 15 -18.50 15.02 10.73
N SER A 16 -19.52 15.01 9.86
CA SER A 16 -19.51 14.17 8.63
C SER A 16 -19.23 14.92 7.32
N LEU A 17 -19.07 16.24 7.33
CA LEU A 17 -18.86 17.07 6.12
C LEU A 17 -17.43 17.63 6.02
N GLY A 18 -16.42 16.87 6.42
CA GLY A 18 -15.07 17.44 6.48
C GLY A 18 -13.90 16.50 6.69
N GLN A 19 -14.05 15.19 6.52
CA GLN A 19 -12.86 14.34 6.52
C GLN A 19 -12.18 14.48 5.16
N ARG A 20 -11.30 15.49 5.04
CA ARG A 20 -10.40 15.65 3.90
C ARG A 20 -9.78 14.28 3.60
N PRO A 21 -9.62 13.90 2.32
CA PRO A 21 -8.87 12.71 1.96
C PRO A 21 -7.55 12.74 2.72
N THR A 22 -7.38 11.83 3.68
CA THR A 22 -6.12 11.72 4.40
C THR A 22 -5.05 11.47 3.36
N ALA A 23 -3.97 12.25 3.40
CA ALA A 23 -2.91 12.20 2.40
C ALA A 23 -2.50 10.74 2.09
N PRO A 24 -2.15 10.42 0.83
CA PRO A 24 -1.83 9.05 0.44
C PRO A 24 -0.76 8.50 1.38
N PRO A 25 -0.98 7.29 1.95
CA PRO A 25 -0.17 6.81 3.06
C PRO A 25 1.29 6.65 2.63
N LYS A 26 2.16 7.48 3.21
CA LYS A 26 3.60 7.36 3.01
C LYS A 26 4.11 6.20 3.86
N VAL A 27 5.04 5.42 3.29
CA VAL A 27 5.77 4.36 4.00
C VAL A 27 6.40 4.88 5.29
N THR A 28 6.67 6.19 5.36
CA THR A 28 7.31 6.87 6.49
C THR A 28 6.44 7.05 7.73
N ASP A 29 5.11 7.06 7.58
CA ASP A 29 4.23 7.59 8.61
C ASP A 29 3.73 6.50 9.57
N GLU A 30 4.12 5.25 9.33
CA GLU A 30 3.47 4.10 9.97
C GLU A 30 4.44 2.99 10.39
N TYR A 31 5.63 3.37 10.85
CA TYR A 31 6.64 2.41 11.32
C TYR A 31 6.35 1.85 12.71
N THR A 32 6.32 0.52 12.79
CA THR A 32 6.34 -0.24 14.04
C THR A 32 7.78 -0.62 14.37
N GLY A 33 8.34 -0.02 15.43
CA GLY A 33 9.62 -0.42 16.07
C GLY A 33 10.92 0.11 15.46
N PHE A 34 11.93 0.34 16.32
CA PHE A 34 13.30 0.74 15.95
C PHE A 34 13.95 -0.23 14.93
N ASN A 35 13.77 -1.53 15.19
CA ASN A 35 14.31 -2.62 14.36
C ASN A 35 13.77 -2.60 12.92
N GLY A 36 12.47 -2.33 12.73
CA GLY A 36 11.86 -2.26 11.40
C GLY A 36 12.36 -1.05 10.60
N ARG A 37 12.58 0.09 11.27
CA ARG A 37 13.15 1.29 10.64
C ARG A 37 14.60 1.09 10.23
N LEU A 38 15.40 0.46 11.09
CA LEU A 38 16.79 0.12 10.81
C LEU A 38 16.87 -0.82 9.60
N ALA A 39 16.06 -1.89 9.58
CA ALA A 39 16.00 -2.81 8.45
C ALA A 39 15.63 -2.08 7.16
N ALA A 40 14.55 -1.31 7.15
CA ALA A 40 14.11 -0.58 5.96
C ALA A 40 15.16 0.43 5.45
N ALA A 41 15.84 1.14 6.36
CA ALA A 41 16.91 2.08 6.01
C ALA A 41 18.13 1.35 5.41
N LEU A 42 18.54 0.24 6.02
CA LEU A 42 19.65 -0.58 5.52
C LEU A 42 19.31 -1.17 4.15
N THR A 43 18.11 -1.73 3.97
CA THR A 43 17.67 -2.26 2.66
C THR A 43 17.67 -1.18 1.59
N LYS A 44 17.19 0.04 1.90
CA LYS A 44 17.22 1.16 0.96
C LYS A 44 18.65 1.61 0.63
N GLY A 45 19.54 1.62 1.63
CA GLY A 45 20.95 1.95 1.46
C GLY A 45 21.67 0.94 0.57
N VAL A 46 21.59 -0.34 0.93
CA VAL A 46 22.22 -1.46 0.22
C VAL A 46 21.68 -1.60 -1.20
N GLY A 47 20.38 -1.39 -1.40
CA GLY A 47 19.73 -1.46 -2.73
C GLY A 47 20.06 -0.30 -3.67
N SER A 48 20.89 0.67 -3.26
CA SER A 48 21.31 1.79 -4.10
C SER A 48 22.41 1.40 -5.08
N MET A 49 22.33 1.89 -6.33
CA MET A 49 23.40 1.72 -7.33
C MET A 49 24.75 2.26 -6.85
N TRP A 50 24.77 3.25 -5.95
CA TRP A 50 26.01 3.77 -5.35
C TRP A 50 26.80 2.70 -4.58
N VAL A 51 26.12 1.80 -3.87
CA VAL A 51 26.78 0.72 -3.12
C VAL A 51 27.44 -0.26 -4.08
N VAL A 52 26.82 -0.52 -5.24
CA VAL A 52 27.41 -1.36 -6.29
C VAL A 52 28.71 -0.75 -6.81
N TYR A 53 28.71 0.54 -7.16
CA TYR A 53 29.92 1.22 -7.63
C TYR A 53 31.02 1.23 -6.57
N PHE A 54 30.67 1.58 -5.33
CA PHE A 54 31.61 1.57 -4.21
C PHE A 54 32.22 0.18 -3.98
N THR A 55 31.39 -0.85 -3.91
CA THR A 55 31.84 -2.23 -3.64
C THR A 55 32.70 -2.76 -4.79
N THR A 56 32.33 -2.44 -6.03
CA THR A 56 33.11 -2.83 -7.22
C THR A 56 34.48 -2.15 -7.23
N ALA A 57 34.51 -0.83 -7.01
CA ALA A 57 35.75 -0.07 -6.91
C ALA A 57 36.62 -0.59 -5.76
N PHE A 58 36.06 -0.78 -4.58
CA PHE A 58 36.74 -1.34 -3.41
C PHE A 58 37.36 -2.71 -3.72
N THR A 59 36.57 -3.63 -4.31
CA THR A 59 37.04 -4.98 -4.65
C THR A 59 38.18 -4.94 -5.67
N LEU A 60 38.05 -4.14 -6.74
CA LEU A 60 39.10 -4.00 -7.75
C LEU A 60 40.38 -3.38 -7.17
N THR A 61 40.24 -2.34 -6.35
CA THR A 61 41.37 -1.71 -5.66
C THR A 61 42.06 -2.69 -4.71
N TRP A 62 41.29 -3.48 -3.95
CA TRP A 62 41.85 -4.50 -3.07
C TRP A 62 42.62 -5.55 -3.85
N VAL A 63 42.03 -6.10 -4.91
CA VAL A 63 42.67 -7.11 -5.77
C VAL A 63 43.96 -6.55 -6.39
N ALA A 64 43.96 -5.30 -6.86
CA ALA A 64 45.15 -4.67 -7.42
C ALA A 64 46.26 -4.50 -6.36
N LEU A 65 45.92 -4.02 -5.16
CA LEU A 65 46.87 -3.83 -4.06
C LEU A 65 47.39 -5.16 -3.48
N ALA A 66 46.58 -6.21 -3.47
CA ALA A 66 46.95 -7.55 -3.01
C ALA A 66 47.79 -8.31 -4.06
N THR A 67 47.58 -8.04 -5.35
CA THR A 67 48.34 -8.69 -6.43
C THR A 67 49.70 -8.03 -6.65
N PHE A 68 49.75 -6.69 -6.71
CA PHE A 68 50.94 -5.93 -7.14
C PHE A 68 51.51 -5.00 -6.07
N GLY A 69 50.82 -4.83 -4.93
CA GLY A 69 51.11 -3.77 -3.96
C GLY A 69 51.44 -4.29 -2.56
N ALA A 70 51.40 -3.36 -1.60
CA ALA A 70 51.78 -3.59 -0.20
C ALA A 70 50.88 -4.60 0.55
N LEU A 71 49.72 -4.97 0.00
CA LEU A 71 48.80 -5.93 0.62
C LEU A 71 49.13 -7.39 0.27
N HIS A 72 50.13 -7.65 -0.58
CA HIS A 72 50.48 -9.00 -1.04
C HIS A 72 50.75 -10.00 0.08
N ASN A 73 51.40 -9.55 1.16
CA ASN A 73 51.73 -10.41 2.31
C ASN A 73 50.52 -10.69 3.22
N LEU A 74 49.49 -9.85 3.17
CA LEU A 74 48.30 -9.95 4.03
C LEU A 74 47.22 -10.81 3.39
N ASP A 75 47.04 -10.72 2.08
CA ASP A 75 45.97 -11.41 1.36
C ASP A 75 46.43 -11.90 -0.03
N PRO A 76 47.36 -12.86 -0.11
CA PRO A 76 47.85 -13.37 -1.39
C PRO A 76 46.74 -14.10 -2.16
N TYR A 77 46.86 -14.13 -3.49
CA TYR A 77 45.95 -14.90 -4.36
C TYR A 77 45.85 -16.36 -3.85
N PRO A 78 44.64 -16.91 -3.60
CA PRO A 78 43.32 -16.54 -4.13
C PRO A 78 42.48 -15.56 -3.27
N PHE A 79 43.12 -14.70 -2.49
CA PHE A 79 42.50 -13.68 -1.61
C PHE A 79 41.59 -14.25 -0.49
N PRO A 80 42.12 -15.10 0.42
CA PRO A 80 41.32 -15.69 1.50
C PRO A 80 40.57 -14.68 2.36
N PHE A 81 41.16 -13.52 2.66
CA PHE A 81 40.51 -12.50 3.49
C PHE A 81 39.38 -11.82 2.73
N LEU A 82 39.58 -11.44 1.46
CA LEU A 82 38.54 -10.85 0.63
C LEU A 82 37.36 -11.82 0.44
N LEU A 83 37.63 -13.10 0.15
CA LEU A 83 36.60 -14.13 0.03
C LEU A 83 35.81 -14.29 1.33
N PHE A 84 36.50 -14.27 2.46
CA PHE A 84 35.86 -14.32 3.77
C PHE A 84 34.98 -13.09 4.05
N LEU A 85 35.53 -11.89 3.84
CA LEU A 85 34.79 -10.64 4.05
C LEU A 85 33.55 -10.58 3.14
N GLY A 86 33.70 -10.99 1.88
CA GLY A 86 32.60 -11.08 0.93
C GLY A 86 31.52 -12.06 1.40
N ASN A 87 31.91 -13.25 1.84
CA ASN A 87 30.97 -14.27 2.32
C ASN A 87 30.20 -13.83 3.57
N VAL A 88 30.88 -13.28 4.58
CA VAL A 88 30.24 -12.75 5.80
C VAL A 88 29.29 -11.62 5.46
N THR A 89 29.75 -10.64 4.67
CA THR A 89 28.93 -9.50 4.26
C THR A 89 27.70 -9.98 3.51
N GLN A 90 27.85 -10.91 2.56
CA GLN A 90 26.77 -11.46 1.76
C GLN A 90 25.72 -12.17 2.61
N LEU A 91 26.12 -13.04 3.53
CA LEU A 91 25.19 -13.71 4.44
C LEU A 91 24.41 -12.70 5.29
N LEU A 92 25.09 -11.70 5.85
CA LEU A 92 24.46 -10.65 6.65
C LEU A 92 23.48 -9.81 5.83
N LEU A 93 23.86 -9.44 4.60
CA LEU A 93 22.99 -8.70 3.68
C LEU A 93 21.72 -9.48 3.34
N VAL A 94 21.81 -10.79 3.18
CA VAL A 94 20.64 -11.65 2.91
C VAL A 94 19.61 -11.56 4.05
N PHE A 95 20.04 -11.60 5.31
CA PHE A 95 19.13 -11.38 6.44
C PHE A 95 18.53 -9.97 6.44
N VAL A 96 19.35 -8.94 6.21
CA VAL A 96 18.87 -7.54 6.16
C VAL A 96 17.82 -7.36 5.06
N ILE A 97 18.04 -7.95 3.88
CA ILE A 97 17.08 -7.92 2.76
C ILE A 97 15.78 -8.63 3.15
N LEU A 98 15.87 -9.83 3.74
CA LEU A 98 14.70 -10.60 4.12
C LEU A 98 13.84 -9.87 5.18
N VAL A 99 14.48 -9.29 6.21
CA VAL A 99 13.79 -8.45 7.21
C VAL A 99 13.17 -7.23 6.52
N GLY A 100 13.92 -6.56 5.64
CA GLY A 100 13.43 -5.42 4.87
C GLY A 100 12.17 -5.75 4.07
N GLN A 101 12.17 -6.88 3.36
CA GLN A 101 11.03 -7.36 2.58
C GLN A 101 9.81 -7.67 3.46
N GLN A 102 10.01 -8.30 4.63
CA GLN A 102 8.92 -8.57 5.56
C GLN A 102 8.30 -7.27 6.10
N VAL A 103 9.15 -6.30 6.47
CA VAL A 103 8.69 -4.97 6.93
C VAL A 103 7.92 -4.24 5.83
N LEU A 104 8.44 -4.24 4.60
CA LEU A 104 7.77 -3.64 3.44
C LEU A 104 6.44 -4.33 3.13
N GLY A 105 6.38 -5.66 3.23
CA GLY A 105 5.17 -6.46 3.05
C GLY A 105 4.09 -6.12 4.08
N LEU A 106 4.45 -6.05 5.36
CA LEU A 106 3.52 -5.65 6.44
C LEU A 106 3.01 -4.22 6.27
N ALA A 107 3.89 -3.29 5.89
CA ALA A 107 3.50 -1.92 5.58
C ALA A 107 2.55 -1.86 4.37
N ALA A 108 2.79 -2.68 3.34
CA ALA A 108 1.89 -2.79 2.19
C ALA A 108 0.52 -3.39 2.57
N ASP A 109 0.49 -4.44 3.39
CA ASP A 109 -0.74 -5.04 3.93
C ASP A 109 -1.56 -4.05 4.76
N LYS A 110 -0.90 -3.14 5.49
CA LYS A 110 -1.59 -2.11 6.29
C LYS A 110 -2.15 -0.99 5.41
N ARG A 111 -1.39 -0.57 4.39
CA ARG A 111 -1.85 0.39 3.39
C ARG A 111 -3.05 -0.14 2.61
N SER A 112 -3.03 -1.40 2.17
CA SER A 112 -4.17 -1.99 1.45
C SER A 112 -5.44 -2.00 2.30
N GLN A 113 -5.33 -2.26 3.61
CA GLN A 113 -6.48 -2.16 4.52
C GLN A 113 -7.04 -0.75 4.64
N ARG A 114 -6.19 0.28 4.63
CA ARG A 114 -6.65 1.67 4.64
C ARG A 114 -7.36 2.02 3.34
N THR A 115 -6.73 1.74 2.19
CA THR A 115 -7.35 1.95 0.87
C THR A 115 -8.70 1.22 0.75
N TYR A 116 -8.78 0.01 1.30
CA TYR A 116 -10.05 -0.73 1.36
C TYR A 116 -11.12 0.07 2.12
N LYS A 117 -10.81 0.51 3.35
CA LYS A 117 -11.73 1.29 4.20
C LYS A 117 -12.10 2.63 3.59
N ASP A 118 -11.17 3.32 2.94
CA ASP A 118 -11.41 4.60 2.30
C ASP A 118 -12.44 4.45 1.18
N ALA A 119 -12.27 3.43 0.32
CA ALA A 119 -13.26 3.18 -0.73
C ALA A 119 -14.59 2.65 -0.18
N GLU A 120 -14.62 1.94 0.95
CA GLU A 120 -15.87 1.59 1.63
C GLU A 120 -16.60 2.83 2.15
N ALA A 121 -15.87 3.81 2.70
CA ALA A 121 -16.43 5.09 3.10
C ALA A 121 -17.04 5.83 1.89
N ILE A 122 -16.31 5.91 0.77
CA ILE A 122 -16.79 6.52 -0.48
C ILE A 122 -18.09 5.83 -0.95
N PHE A 123 -18.11 4.49 -1.02
CA PHE A 123 -19.34 3.78 -1.44
C PHE A 123 -20.51 4.02 -0.49
N SER A 124 -20.25 4.16 0.81
CA SER A 124 -21.29 4.50 1.79
C SER A 124 -21.86 5.91 1.56
N GLU A 125 -21.02 6.87 1.16
CA GLU A 125 -21.45 8.24 0.85
C GLU A 125 -22.24 8.29 -0.46
N VAL A 126 -21.76 7.62 -1.50
CA VAL A 126 -22.48 7.47 -2.78
C VAL A 126 -23.87 6.86 -2.54
N SER A 127 -23.95 5.81 -1.72
CA SER A 127 -25.23 5.17 -1.39
C SER A 127 -26.18 6.13 -0.67
N LYS A 128 -25.67 6.99 0.23
CA LYS A 128 -26.46 8.02 0.92
C LYS A 128 -26.96 9.09 -0.05
N LEU A 129 -26.11 9.54 -0.99
CA LEU A 129 -26.49 10.50 -2.03
C LEU A 129 -27.60 9.95 -2.90
N HIS A 130 -27.47 8.70 -3.35
CA HIS A 130 -28.48 8.02 -4.15
C HIS A 130 -29.83 7.97 -3.42
N ALA A 131 -29.83 7.55 -2.14
CA ALA A 131 -31.03 7.49 -1.32
C ALA A 131 -31.65 8.88 -1.09
N HIS A 132 -30.85 9.94 -1.05
CA HIS A 132 -31.35 11.30 -0.95
C HIS A 132 -32.03 11.76 -2.24
N LEU A 133 -31.41 11.53 -3.39
CA LEU A 133 -31.97 11.89 -4.70
C LEU A 133 -33.27 11.13 -5.01
N GLN A 134 -33.33 9.84 -4.71
CA GLN A 134 -34.56 9.05 -4.85
C GLN A 134 -35.72 9.59 -3.98
N LYS A 135 -35.43 10.13 -2.79
CA LYS A 135 -36.46 10.78 -1.97
C LYS A 135 -36.96 12.08 -2.60
N GLN A 136 -36.07 12.86 -3.23
CA GLN A 136 -36.44 14.08 -3.94
C GLN A 136 -37.32 13.78 -5.16
N ASP A 137 -36.96 12.78 -5.96
CA ASP A 137 -37.78 12.28 -7.08
C ASP A 137 -39.20 11.93 -6.65
N MET A 138 -39.32 11.22 -5.53
CA MET A 138 -40.61 10.77 -5.01
C MET A 138 -41.52 11.95 -4.64
N ILE A 139 -40.93 13.03 -4.12
CA ILE A 139 -41.63 14.29 -3.83
C ILE A 139 -42.01 15.02 -5.13
N LEU A 140 -41.09 15.10 -6.09
CA LEU A 140 -41.27 15.86 -7.33
C LEU A 140 -42.30 15.19 -8.26
N ASN A 141 -42.33 13.87 -8.33
CA ASN A 141 -43.09 13.11 -9.33
C ASN A 141 -44.20 12.21 -8.72
N ARG A 142 -44.81 12.64 -7.62
CA ARG A 142 -45.93 11.95 -6.94
C ARG A 142 -45.69 10.43 -6.73
N GLY A 143 -44.49 10.03 -6.33
CA GLY A 143 -44.23 8.62 -5.99
C GLY A 143 -43.52 7.78 -7.06
N ILE A 144 -43.17 8.33 -8.23
CA ILE A 144 -42.51 7.58 -9.32
C ILE A 144 -41.00 7.87 -9.31
N ALA A 145 -40.18 6.83 -9.14
CA ALA A 145 -38.73 6.92 -9.34
C ALA A 145 -38.42 7.21 -10.82
N LEU A 146 -37.63 8.25 -11.12
CA LEU A 146 -37.30 8.63 -12.50
C LEU A 146 -36.31 7.66 -13.15
N ALA A 147 -35.52 6.95 -12.34
CA ALA A 147 -34.61 5.91 -12.77
C ALA A 147 -34.44 4.84 -11.68
N GLU A 148 -34.50 3.57 -12.06
CA GLU A 148 -34.12 2.46 -11.20
C GLU A 148 -32.59 2.33 -11.24
N SER A 149 -31.94 2.47 -10.09
CA SER A 149 -30.49 2.27 -9.98
C SER A 149 -30.19 0.89 -9.46
N GLN A 150 -29.37 0.18 -10.22
CA GLN A 150 -28.72 -1.04 -9.76
C GLN A 150 -27.27 -0.71 -9.44
N PRO A 151 -26.81 -0.92 -8.20
CA PRO A 151 -25.42 -0.65 -7.82
C PRO A 151 -24.48 -1.58 -8.58
N HIS A 152 -23.26 -1.10 -8.86
CA HIS A 152 -22.26 -1.89 -9.57
C HIS A 152 -22.00 -3.25 -8.86
N PRO A 153 -21.93 -4.39 -9.59
CA PRO A 153 -21.83 -5.73 -9.00
C PRO A 153 -20.65 -5.89 -8.03
N TRP A 154 -19.52 -5.24 -8.36
CA TRP A 154 -18.33 -5.22 -7.50
C TRP A 154 -18.60 -4.72 -6.08
N ILE A 155 -19.51 -3.76 -5.86
CA ILE A 155 -19.78 -3.19 -4.53
C ILE A 155 -20.33 -4.27 -3.58
N GLN A 156 -21.10 -5.22 -4.11
CA GLN A 156 -21.66 -6.33 -3.33
C GLN A 156 -20.61 -7.42 -3.09
N GLU A 157 -19.87 -7.81 -4.13
CA GLU A 157 -18.79 -8.79 -4.03
C GLU A 157 -17.70 -8.36 -3.05
N ARG A 158 -17.38 -7.07 -3.05
CA ARG A 158 -16.37 -6.48 -2.19
C ARG A 158 -16.72 -6.59 -0.71
N LYS A 159 -18.00 -6.46 -0.33
CA LYS A 159 -18.43 -6.67 1.07
C LYS A 159 -18.13 -8.08 1.57
N LEU A 160 -18.06 -9.05 0.65
CA LEU A 160 -17.75 -10.45 0.95
C LEU A 160 -16.24 -10.73 0.90
N ARG A 161 -15.46 -9.92 0.17
CA ARG A 161 -14.02 -10.10 -0.03
C ARG A 161 -13.20 -9.24 0.93
N LYS A 162 -12.22 -9.85 1.60
CA LYS A 162 -11.26 -9.14 2.45
C LYS A 162 -10.19 -8.45 1.59
N PRO A 163 -9.54 -7.38 2.11
CA PRO A 163 -8.41 -6.76 1.43
C PRO A 163 -7.27 -7.77 1.24
N ALA A 164 -6.64 -7.77 0.06
CA ALA A 164 -5.56 -8.71 -0.24
C ALA A 164 -4.33 -8.49 0.67
N ARG A 165 -3.94 -9.55 1.39
CA ARG A 165 -2.76 -9.58 2.28
C ARG A 165 -1.75 -10.63 1.79
N ALA A 166 -0.47 -10.40 2.08
CA ALA A 166 0.57 -11.36 1.74
C ALA A 166 0.37 -12.71 2.44
N LYS A 167 -0.10 -12.68 3.71
CA LYS A 167 -0.37 -13.89 4.50
C LYS A 167 -1.41 -14.81 3.86
N ASP A 168 -2.37 -14.24 3.14
CA ASP A 168 -3.48 -14.99 2.55
C ASP A 168 -3.06 -15.71 1.25
N GLN A 169 -1.92 -15.34 0.66
CA GLN A 169 -1.39 -15.98 -0.56
C GLN A 169 -0.59 -17.26 -0.26
N TYR A 170 -0.23 -17.51 1.00
CA TYR A 170 0.42 -18.75 1.41
C TYR A 170 -0.60 -19.89 1.51
N VAL A 171 -0.93 -20.50 0.36
CA VAL A 171 -1.92 -21.58 0.29
C VAL A 171 -1.27 -22.96 0.45
N GLY A 172 -1.92 -23.86 1.19
CA GLY A 172 -1.51 -25.26 1.36
C GLY A 172 -0.39 -25.47 2.40
N LEU A 173 0.03 -26.73 2.55
CA LEU A 173 1.08 -27.13 3.50
C LEU A 173 2.43 -26.48 3.15
N ASN A 174 2.81 -26.49 1.87
CA ASN A 174 4.06 -25.90 1.39
C ASN A 174 4.09 -24.38 1.59
N GLY A 175 2.98 -23.69 1.32
CA GLY A 175 2.84 -22.25 1.57
C GLY A 175 2.98 -21.92 3.05
N ARG A 176 2.37 -22.72 3.94
CA ARG A 176 2.48 -22.51 5.40
C ARG A 176 3.90 -22.75 5.92
N THR A 177 4.60 -23.76 5.41
CA THR A 177 6.01 -24.00 5.74
C THR A 177 6.89 -22.86 5.26
N ALA A 178 6.69 -22.39 4.02
CA ALA A 178 7.41 -21.24 3.50
C ALA A 178 7.16 -19.98 4.35
N ALA A 179 5.90 -19.69 4.69
CA ALA A 179 5.55 -18.57 5.57
C ALA A 179 6.23 -18.67 6.94
N TRP A 180 6.27 -19.87 7.52
CA TRP A 180 6.92 -20.10 8.80
C TRP A 180 8.44 -19.91 8.72
N ILE A 181 9.10 -20.41 7.67
CA ILE A 181 10.54 -20.20 7.48
C ILE A 181 10.82 -18.71 7.29
N THR A 182 10.09 -18.04 6.39
CA THR A 182 10.27 -16.62 6.08
C THR A 182 10.06 -15.74 7.31
N ASP A 183 9.06 -16.02 8.15
CA ASP A 183 8.80 -15.23 9.37
C ASP A 183 9.92 -15.36 10.42
N ARG A 184 10.53 -16.54 10.52
CA ARG A 184 11.59 -16.83 11.50
C ARG A 184 12.92 -16.25 11.06
N VAL A 185 13.29 -16.51 9.81
CA VAL A 185 14.54 -16.04 9.20
C VAL A 185 14.46 -14.53 8.94
N GLY A 186 13.28 -13.98 8.64
CA GLY A 186 13.05 -12.55 8.42
C GLY A 186 13.03 -11.71 9.70
N SER A 187 13.29 -12.31 10.86
CA SER A 187 13.39 -11.57 12.12
C SER A 187 14.78 -10.94 12.30
N MET A 188 14.85 -9.74 12.90
CA MET A 188 16.14 -9.12 13.24
C MET A 188 16.97 -9.98 14.20
N TRP A 189 16.33 -10.84 15.00
CA TRP A 189 17.05 -11.79 15.85
C TRP A 189 17.87 -12.79 15.04
N ALA A 190 17.37 -13.25 13.89
CA ALA A 190 18.11 -14.15 13.03
C ALA A 190 19.40 -13.49 12.48
N PHE A 191 19.32 -12.21 12.11
CA PHE A 191 20.50 -11.41 11.75
C PHE A 191 21.52 -11.34 12.90
N TYR A 192 21.09 -11.00 14.13
CA TYR A 192 22.00 -10.90 15.26
C TYR A 192 22.62 -12.24 15.63
N VAL A 193 21.84 -13.32 15.61
CA VAL A 193 22.34 -14.69 15.84
C VAL A 193 23.36 -15.07 14.78
N ALA A 194 23.10 -14.80 13.50
CA ALA A 194 24.05 -15.07 12.42
C ALA A 194 25.35 -14.27 12.59
N ALA A 195 25.27 -12.98 12.93
CA ALA A 195 26.44 -12.14 13.17
C ALA A 195 27.26 -12.65 14.37
N VAL A 196 26.61 -12.89 15.51
CA VAL A 196 27.27 -13.42 16.71
C VAL A 196 27.88 -14.79 16.46
N PHE A 197 27.20 -15.65 15.70
CA PHE A 197 27.71 -16.96 15.31
C PHE A 197 28.99 -16.82 14.46
N GLN A 198 28.97 -15.97 13.42
CA GLN A 198 30.11 -15.75 12.53
C GLN A 198 31.32 -15.18 13.29
N PHE A 199 31.14 -14.07 14.01
CA PHE A 199 32.23 -13.42 14.73
C PHE A 199 32.67 -14.23 15.96
N GLY A 200 31.74 -14.90 16.63
CA GLY A 200 32.03 -15.79 17.76
C GLY A 200 32.83 -17.02 17.35
N TRP A 201 32.47 -17.66 16.24
CA TRP A 201 33.24 -18.77 15.67
C TRP A 201 34.66 -18.35 15.34
N MET A 202 34.82 -17.19 14.68
CA MET A 202 36.12 -16.62 14.36
C MET A 202 36.95 -16.35 15.62
N ALA A 203 36.38 -15.74 16.65
CA ALA A 203 37.07 -15.47 17.90
C ALA A 203 37.52 -16.76 18.60
N LEU A 204 36.66 -17.78 18.63
CA LEU A 204 36.96 -19.08 19.24
C LEU A 204 38.03 -19.86 18.45
N ALA A 205 38.02 -19.76 17.12
CA ALA A 205 39.05 -20.36 16.28
C ALA A 205 40.40 -19.65 16.44
N LEU A 206 40.41 -18.31 16.54
CA LEU A 206 41.64 -17.53 16.73
C LEU A 206 42.28 -17.76 18.11
N VAL A 207 41.46 -17.93 19.16
CA VAL A 207 41.94 -18.28 20.52
C VAL A 207 42.36 -19.76 20.63
N GLY A 208 42.16 -20.56 19.57
CA GLY A 208 42.60 -21.95 19.52
C GLY A 208 41.67 -22.95 20.24
N VAL A 209 40.44 -22.52 20.57
CA VAL A 209 39.40 -23.40 21.11
C VAL A 209 38.84 -24.29 20.00
N ILE A 210 38.54 -23.70 18.84
CA ILE A 210 38.16 -24.43 17.62
C ILE A 210 39.44 -24.71 16.82
N LYS A 211 39.91 -25.97 16.84
CA LYS A 211 41.16 -26.37 16.17
C LYS A 211 40.96 -26.94 14.76
N PHE A 212 39.74 -27.35 14.42
CA PHE A 212 39.45 -28.04 13.16
C PHE A 212 39.16 -27.09 11.98
N ASP A 213 38.95 -25.79 12.26
CA ASP A 213 38.66 -24.78 11.26
C ASP A 213 39.64 -23.58 11.40
N PRO A 214 40.94 -23.79 11.12
CA PRO A 214 41.92 -22.70 11.19
C PRO A 214 41.68 -21.66 10.09
N TYR A 215 42.14 -20.42 10.30
CA TYR A 215 42.16 -19.39 9.26
C TYR A 215 42.78 -19.96 7.97
N PRO A 216 42.08 -19.95 6.83
CA PRO A 216 41.00 -19.03 6.41
C PRO A 216 39.54 -19.49 6.63
N PHE A 217 39.28 -20.39 7.59
CA PHE A 217 37.93 -20.80 8.02
C PHE A 217 37.11 -21.51 6.93
N ALA A 218 37.70 -22.50 6.26
CA ALA A 218 37.07 -23.22 5.15
C ALA A 218 35.70 -23.85 5.52
N PHE A 219 35.54 -24.34 6.75
CA PHE A 219 34.30 -24.96 7.19
C PHE A 219 33.20 -23.92 7.42
N LEU A 220 33.53 -22.80 8.07
CA LEU A 220 32.61 -21.67 8.22
C LEU A 220 32.18 -21.09 6.86
N LEU A 221 33.10 -20.94 5.91
CA LEU A 221 32.79 -20.48 4.55
C LEU A 221 31.83 -21.42 3.82
N PHE A 222 32.06 -22.73 3.95
CA PHE A 222 31.18 -23.76 3.40
C PHE A 222 29.77 -23.67 4.01
N LEU A 223 29.67 -23.62 5.34
CA LEU A 223 28.40 -23.55 6.05
C LEU A 223 27.60 -22.29 5.71
N SER A 224 28.30 -21.15 5.63
CA SER A 224 27.70 -19.87 5.24
C SER A 224 27.18 -19.88 3.80
N SER A 225 27.97 -20.43 2.86
CA SER A 225 27.56 -20.55 1.46
C SER A 225 26.34 -21.47 1.29
N LEU A 226 26.28 -22.57 2.05
CA LEU A 226 25.13 -23.46 2.07
C LEU A 226 23.88 -22.77 2.63
N ALA A 227 24.01 -22.05 3.76
CA ALA A 227 22.93 -21.30 4.35
C ALA A 227 22.39 -20.23 3.38
N GLN A 228 23.28 -19.54 2.68
CA GLN A 228 22.89 -18.55 1.69
C GLN A 228 22.08 -19.15 0.54
N LEU A 229 22.48 -20.31 0.02
CA LEU A 229 21.74 -20.98 -1.05
C LEU A 229 20.30 -21.30 -0.62
N ILE A 230 20.11 -21.74 0.62
CA ILE A 230 18.78 -21.94 1.20
C ILE A 230 18.01 -20.62 1.29
N PHE A 231 18.66 -19.55 1.79
CA PHE A 231 18.00 -18.25 1.91
C PHE A 231 17.62 -17.63 0.56
N MET A 232 18.37 -17.91 -0.51
CA MET A 232 18.01 -17.49 -1.86
C MET A 232 16.64 -18.06 -2.28
N PHE A 233 16.38 -19.35 -2.02
CA PHE A 233 15.08 -19.96 -2.28
C PHE A 233 13.97 -19.35 -1.42
N VAL A 234 14.24 -19.11 -0.14
CA VAL A 234 13.27 -18.49 0.78
C VAL A 234 12.89 -17.08 0.32
N ILE A 235 13.88 -16.27 -0.09
CA ILE A 235 13.65 -14.93 -0.64
C ILE A 235 12.82 -15.02 -1.93
N MET A 236 13.14 -15.93 -2.84
CA MET A 236 12.42 -16.10 -4.11
C MET A 236 10.93 -16.41 -3.86
N VAL A 237 10.63 -17.34 -2.96
CA VAL A 237 9.24 -17.68 -2.60
C VAL A 237 8.56 -16.51 -1.88
N GLY A 238 9.28 -15.81 -1.00
CA GLY A 238 8.78 -14.61 -0.34
C GLY A 238 8.41 -13.50 -1.33
N GLN A 239 9.24 -13.28 -2.35
CA GLN A 239 9.00 -12.31 -3.41
C GLN A 239 7.80 -12.68 -4.29
N ASP A 240 7.66 -13.94 -4.70
CA ASP A 240 6.49 -14.41 -5.47
C ASP A 240 5.17 -14.15 -4.71
N VAL A 241 5.16 -14.46 -3.41
CA VAL A 241 3.99 -14.24 -2.56
C VAL A 241 3.68 -12.75 -2.39
N LEU A 242 4.70 -11.91 -2.16
CA LEU A 242 4.53 -10.46 -2.10
C LEU A 242 4.03 -9.90 -3.45
N GLY A 243 4.51 -10.45 -4.56
CA GLY A 243 4.08 -10.10 -5.93
C GLY A 243 2.61 -10.41 -6.16
N LYS A 244 2.17 -11.64 -5.90
CA LYS A 244 0.76 -12.05 -6.01
C LYS A 244 -0.17 -11.21 -5.15
N ALA A 245 0.24 -10.89 -3.94
CA ALA A 245 -0.51 -10.00 -3.07
C ALA A 245 -0.57 -8.56 -3.61
N GLY A 246 0.49 -8.10 -4.27
CA GLY A 246 0.53 -6.83 -4.99
C GLY A 246 -0.43 -6.80 -6.17
N ASP A 247 -0.42 -7.83 -7.01
CA ASP A 247 -1.27 -7.93 -8.19
C ASP A 247 -2.76 -7.95 -7.82
N GLN A 248 -3.15 -8.75 -6.82
CA GLN A 248 -4.54 -8.76 -6.33
C GLN A 248 -4.98 -7.41 -5.77
N ARG A 249 -4.08 -6.65 -5.12
CA ARG A 249 -4.43 -5.29 -4.67
C ARG A 249 -4.62 -4.34 -5.84
N ALA A 250 -3.78 -4.45 -6.87
CA ALA A 250 -3.91 -3.62 -8.06
C ALA A 250 -5.24 -3.88 -8.75
N GLU A 251 -5.63 -5.16 -8.89
CA GLU A 251 -6.94 -5.57 -9.40
C GLU A 251 -8.10 -5.04 -8.55
N GLN A 252 -8.05 -5.20 -7.22
CA GLN A 252 -9.07 -4.66 -6.31
C GLN A 252 -9.19 -3.13 -6.44
N THR A 253 -8.07 -2.42 -6.55
CA THR A 253 -8.06 -0.95 -6.69
C THR A 253 -8.63 -0.52 -8.05
N PHE A 254 -8.33 -1.26 -9.11
CA PHE A 254 -8.91 -1.02 -10.43
C PHE A 254 -10.43 -1.18 -10.43
N LEU A 255 -10.93 -2.28 -9.86
CA LEU A 255 -12.37 -2.55 -9.74
C LEU A 255 -13.08 -1.52 -8.83
N ASP A 256 -12.41 -1.04 -7.78
CA ASP A 256 -12.92 0.04 -6.94
C ASP A 256 -13.10 1.33 -7.76
N ALA A 257 -12.11 1.70 -8.58
CA ALA A 257 -12.18 2.87 -9.44
C ALA A 257 -13.27 2.76 -10.51
N GLU A 258 -13.40 1.58 -11.13
CA GLU A 258 -14.46 1.29 -12.10
C GLU A 258 -15.85 1.43 -11.47
N ALA A 259 -16.05 0.86 -10.28
CA ALA A 259 -17.31 0.97 -9.55
C ALA A 259 -17.63 2.43 -9.19
N VAL A 260 -16.65 3.21 -8.71
CA VAL A 260 -16.86 4.64 -8.42
C VAL A 260 -17.26 5.41 -9.68
N LEU A 261 -16.57 5.19 -10.81
CA LEU A 261 -16.90 5.84 -12.07
C LEU A 261 -18.32 5.50 -12.52
N HIS A 262 -18.70 4.21 -12.44
CA HIS A 262 -20.02 3.75 -12.80
C HIS A 262 -21.12 4.43 -11.96
N GLU A 263 -20.94 4.50 -10.64
CA GLU A 263 -21.88 5.17 -9.76
C GLU A 263 -21.98 6.68 -10.04
N CYS A 264 -20.85 7.35 -10.32
CA CYS A 264 -20.85 8.75 -10.72
C CYS A 264 -21.65 9.00 -12.01
N LEU A 265 -21.49 8.13 -13.02
CA LEU A 265 -22.26 8.21 -14.26
C LEU A 265 -23.76 8.01 -14.01
N GLN A 266 -24.13 7.06 -13.15
CA GLN A 266 -25.53 6.87 -12.77
C GLN A 266 -26.11 8.11 -12.07
N LEU A 267 -25.38 8.71 -11.13
CA LEU A 267 -25.79 9.95 -10.47
C LEU A 267 -25.97 11.10 -11.47
N GLN A 268 -25.05 11.24 -12.43
CA GLN A 268 -25.17 12.25 -13.49
C GLN A 268 -26.42 12.05 -14.35
N HIS A 269 -26.71 10.81 -14.75
CA HIS A 269 -27.92 10.47 -15.50
C HIS A 269 -29.19 10.80 -14.71
N HIS A 270 -29.20 10.51 -13.41
CA HIS A 270 -30.32 10.79 -12.53
C HIS A 270 -30.56 12.30 -12.37
N LEU A 271 -29.50 13.08 -12.10
CA LEU A 271 -29.58 14.55 -12.01
C LEU A 271 -30.07 15.17 -13.32
N THR A 272 -29.57 14.69 -14.46
CA THR A 272 -30.03 15.17 -15.77
C THR A 272 -31.52 14.89 -16.01
N ALA A 273 -32.04 13.76 -15.50
CA ALA A 273 -33.46 13.44 -15.59
C ALA A 273 -34.30 14.34 -14.67
N GLN A 274 -33.83 14.62 -13.45
CA GLN A 274 -34.47 15.57 -12.53
C GLN A 274 -34.54 16.97 -13.12
N ASP A 275 -33.43 17.48 -13.66
CA ASP A 275 -33.36 18.82 -14.27
C ASP A 275 -34.41 18.98 -15.38
N ARG A 276 -34.59 17.95 -16.22
CA ARG A 276 -35.62 17.96 -17.27
C ARG A 276 -37.04 18.04 -16.72
N VAL A 277 -37.33 17.39 -15.59
CA VAL A 277 -38.66 17.47 -14.95
C VAL A 277 -38.86 18.84 -14.31
N ILE A 278 -37.85 19.36 -13.62
CA ILE A 278 -37.88 20.70 -13.00
C ILE A 278 -38.16 21.77 -14.06
N VAL A 279 -37.47 21.74 -15.20
CA VAL A 279 -37.71 22.67 -16.32
C VAL A 279 -39.18 22.62 -16.78
N LYS A 280 -39.73 21.42 -17.00
CA LYS A 280 -41.14 21.25 -17.40
C LYS A 280 -42.12 21.80 -16.35
N VAL A 281 -41.83 21.60 -15.06
CA VAL A 281 -42.66 22.15 -13.97
C VAL A 281 -42.60 23.68 -13.97
N CYS A 282 -41.41 24.27 -14.15
CA CYS A 282 -41.25 25.72 -14.26
C CYS A 282 -42.03 26.30 -15.45
N GLU A 283 -41.93 25.68 -16.64
CA GLU A 283 -42.70 26.07 -17.82
C GLU A 283 -44.21 26.01 -17.58
N TYR A 284 -44.72 24.91 -17.01
CA TYR A 284 -46.14 24.77 -16.68
C TYR A 284 -46.63 25.84 -15.70
N ILE A 285 -45.84 26.16 -14.67
CA ILE A 285 -46.18 27.21 -13.71
C ILE A 285 -46.20 28.57 -14.42
N GLN A 286 -45.23 28.87 -15.28
CA GLN A 286 -45.18 30.13 -16.01
C GLN A 286 -46.38 30.32 -16.93
N GLU A 287 -46.81 29.28 -17.64
CA GLU A 287 -47.97 29.34 -18.55
C GLU A 287 -49.30 29.52 -17.80
N ASN A 288 -49.44 28.94 -16.61
CA ASN A 288 -50.71 28.92 -15.87
C ASN A 288 -50.80 29.94 -14.72
N ALA A 289 -49.71 30.65 -14.41
CA ALA A 289 -49.70 31.65 -13.35
C ALA A 289 -50.43 32.95 -13.78
N PRO A 290 -51.21 33.58 -12.87
CA PRO A 290 -51.79 34.90 -13.09
C PRO A 290 -50.75 35.94 -13.52
N LYS A 291 -51.14 36.91 -14.36
CA LYS A 291 -50.22 37.90 -14.95
C LYS A 291 -49.50 38.79 -13.92
N ASP A 292 -50.00 38.88 -12.69
CA ASP A 292 -49.41 39.64 -11.58
C ASP A 292 -48.53 38.77 -10.65
N HIS A 293 -48.38 37.48 -10.94
CA HIS A 293 -47.62 36.55 -10.10
C HIS A 293 -46.11 36.77 -10.23
N SER A 294 -45.38 36.77 -9.10
CA SER A 294 -43.94 37.07 -9.01
C SER A 294 -43.02 36.14 -9.82
N VAL A 295 -43.52 34.96 -10.20
CA VAL A 295 -42.88 33.99 -11.12
C VAL A 295 -42.45 34.65 -12.44
N HIS A 296 -43.29 35.53 -13.00
CA HIS A 296 -43.00 36.22 -14.26
C HIS A 296 -41.84 37.23 -14.11
N ALA A 297 -41.60 37.74 -12.89
CA ALA A 297 -40.51 38.65 -12.59
C ALA A 297 -39.18 37.95 -12.28
N GLU A 298 -39.21 36.76 -11.66
CA GLU A 298 -37.99 36.00 -11.32
C GLU A 298 -37.44 35.16 -12.49
N LEU A 299 -38.31 34.50 -13.28
CA LEU A 299 -37.87 33.68 -14.43
C LEU A 299 -37.51 34.52 -15.67
N GLY A 300 -37.97 35.77 -15.75
CA GLY A 300 -37.59 36.73 -16.80
C GLY A 300 -36.25 37.42 -16.56
N ARG A 301 -35.62 37.19 -15.40
CA ARG A 301 -34.30 37.76 -15.08
C ARG A 301 -33.24 36.94 -15.82
N PRO A 302 -32.46 37.53 -16.75
CA PRO A 302 -31.37 36.80 -17.38
C PRO A 302 -30.42 36.29 -16.28
N ALA A 303 -29.99 35.03 -16.40
CA ALA A 303 -29.02 34.44 -15.48
C ALA A 303 -27.87 35.43 -15.29
N ALA A 304 -27.60 35.81 -14.04
CA ALA A 304 -26.53 36.74 -13.72
C ALA A 304 -25.25 36.19 -14.37
N SER A 305 -24.74 36.92 -15.37
CA SER A 305 -23.53 36.59 -16.10
C SER A 305 -22.41 36.31 -15.10
N GLU A 306 -21.75 35.16 -15.23
CA GLU A 306 -20.51 34.85 -14.52
C GLU A 306 -19.55 36.06 -14.59
N PRO A 307 -18.93 36.47 -13.47
CA PRO A 307 -17.85 37.45 -13.54
C PRO A 307 -16.70 36.85 -14.37
N PRO A 308 -16.03 37.65 -15.21
CA PRO A 308 -14.97 37.16 -16.08
C PRO A 308 -13.85 36.53 -15.25
N THR A 309 -13.55 35.27 -15.55
CA THR A 309 -12.35 34.58 -15.07
C THR A 309 -11.11 35.38 -15.45
N THR A 310 -10.37 35.82 -14.42
CA THR A 310 -8.98 36.29 -14.53
C THR A 310 -8.05 35.22 -13.98
#